data_AF-A0A383EET2-F1
#
_entry.id   AF-A0A383EET2-F1
#
_cell.length_a   1.000
_cell.length_b   1.000
_cell.length_c   1.000
_cell.angle_alpha   90.00
_cell.angle_beta   90.00
_cell.angle_gamma   90.00
#
_symmetry.space_group_name_H-M   'P 1'
#
loop_
_entity.id
_entity.type
_entity.pdbx_description
1 polymer ?
#
loop_
_entity_poly.entity_id
_entity_poly.type
_entity_poly.pdbx_seq_one_letter_code
_entity_poly.pdbx_strand_id
1 'polypeptide(L)'
;ETKVASLEAMFAAEKARGDEAAFQKAAQLAAKRAAEASKAAGEYELKAFAADGKKVNAARAKIANAEKKIAAAKQGKGTFTPLRAAKKALETPAHKEAQYPTVYPAASTGRRSALAKWIATKKNPLTARVAVNHVWLRHFGEPLVESVDDFGLRAKRPVQAELLDTLAADFMESGWSFRHLHRLITTSRAYRLSSSTAKADPKTLAADPNNHYYWRMNTRRMEAQVVRDSL
;
A
#
# COMPACT_ATOMS: atom_id res chain seq x y z
N GLU A 1 16.73 -22.84 -23.94
CA GLU A 1 15.87 -23.96 -23.48
C GLU A 1 16.05 -24.29 -22.00
N THR A 2 17.25 -24.66 -21.54
CA THR A 2 17.50 -25.04 -20.12
C THR A 2 17.11 -23.99 -19.09
N LYS A 3 17.26 -22.70 -19.41
CA LYS A 3 16.82 -21.58 -18.57
C LYS A 3 15.29 -21.44 -18.47
N VAL A 4 14.55 -21.81 -19.51
CA VAL A 4 13.07 -21.76 -19.48
C VAL A 4 12.56 -22.91 -18.60
N ALA A 5 13.12 -24.11 -18.81
CA ALA A 5 12.80 -25.29 -18.01
C ALA A 5 13.13 -25.13 -16.51
N SER A 6 14.14 -24.33 -16.15
CA SER A 6 14.41 -24.01 -14.74
C SER A 6 13.37 -23.06 -14.15
N LEU A 7 12.94 -22.04 -14.91
CA LEU A 7 11.89 -21.10 -14.46
C LEU A 7 10.55 -21.79 -14.27
N GLU A 8 10.15 -22.67 -15.19
CA GLU A 8 8.92 -23.46 -15.08
C GLU A 8 8.93 -24.35 -13.83
N ALA A 9 10.05 -25.03 -13.57
CA ALA A 9 10.20 -25.85 -12.37
C ALA A 9 10.15 -25.02 -11.08
N MET A 10 10.73 -23.81 -11.08
CA MET A 10 10.65 -22.89 -9.94
C MET A 10 9.21 -22.40 -9.72
N PHE A 11 8.47 -22.10 -10.78
CA PHE A 11 7.07 -21.68 -10.69
C PHE A 11 6.17 -22.81 -10.16
N ALA A 12 6.40 -24.05 -10.61
CA ALA A 12 5.70 -25.22 -10.10
C ALA A 12 5.96 -25.43 -8.60
N ALA A 13 7.19 -25.20 -8.13
CA ALA A 13 7.52 -25.25 -6.70
C ALA A 13 6.80 -24.16 -5.90
N GLU A 14 6.77 -22.91 -6.39
CA GLU A 14 6.02 -21.84 -5.71
C GLU A 14 4.51 -22.11 -5.66
N LYS A 15 3.92 -22.69 -6.72
CA LYS A 15 2.49 -23.04 -6.72
C LYS A 15 2.16 -24.14 -5.71
N ALA A 16 3.09 -25.06 -5.46
CA ALA A 16 2.93 -26.17 -4.53
C ALA A 16 3.14 -25.79 -3.06
N ARG A 17 3.48 -24.52 -2.75
CA ARG A 17 3.87 -24.06 -1.41
C ARG A 17 2.79 -24.22 -0.32
N GLY A 18 1.53 -24.45 -0.70
CA GLY A 18 0.43 -24.76 0.22
C GLY A 18 0.37 -26.22 0.71
N ASP A 19 1.07 -27.14 0.05
CA ASP A 19 1.17 -28.56 0.43
C ASP A 19 2.65 -28.91 0.66
N GLU A 20 3.00 -29.25 1.90
CA GLU A 20 4.38 -29.49 2.32
C GLU A 20 5.06 -30.63 1.55
N ALA A 21 4.33 -31.72 1.27
CA ALA A 21 4.88 -32.87 0.55
C ALA A 21 5.08 -32.55 -0.95
N ALA A 22 4.11 -31.87 -1.55
CA ALA A 22 4.19 -31.43 -2.94
C ALA A 22 5.29 -30.38 -3.14
N PHE A 23 5.44 -29.45 -2.19
CA PHE A 23 6.47 -28.43 -2.18
C PHE A 23 7.88 -29.05 -2.15
N GLN A 24 8.14 -30.00 -1.25
CA GLN A 24 9.46 -30.62 -1.14
C GLN A 24 9.89 -31.31 -2.46
N LYS A 25 8.98 -32.07 -3.08
CA LYS A 25 9.26 -32.74 -4.36
C LYS A 25 9.52 -31.75 -5.50
N ALA A 26 8.70 -30.71 -5.59
CA ALA A 26 8.84 -29.68 -6.62
C ALA A 26 10.08 -28.80 -6.39
N ALA A 27 10.43 -28.51 -5.15
CA ALA A 27 11.62 -27.76 -4.75
C ALA A 27 12.92 -28.49 -5.14
N GLN A 28 12.99 -29.81 -4.93
CA GLN A 28 14.14 -30.61 -5.37
C GLN A 28 14.28 -30.65 -6.90
N LEU A 29 13.16 -30.78 -7.62
CA LEU A 29 13.17 -30.72 -9.09
C LEU A 29 13.64 -29.35 -9.59
N ALA A 30 13.14 -28.26 -9.00
CA ALA A 30 13.56 -26.91 -9.32
C ALA A 30 15.04 -26.67 -9.04
N ALA A 31 15.57 -27.15 -7.91
CA ALA A 31 16.99 -27.08 -7.58
C ALA A 31 17.86 -27.81 -8.62
N LYS A 32 17.42 -28.99 -9.09
CA LYS A 32 18.10 -29.74 -10.16
C LYS A 32 18.10 -28.97 -11.48
N ARG A 33 16.94 -28.49 -11.94
CA ARG A 33 16.82 -27.75 -13.21
C ARG A 33 17.60 -26.43 -13.18
N ALA A 34 17.67 -25.75 -12.04
CA ALA A 34 18.49 -24.55 -11.87
C ALA A 34 20.00 -24.85 -11.97
N ALA A 35 20.45 -25.99 -11.44
CA ALA A 35 21.84 -26.42 -11.56
C ALA A 35 22.20 -26.82 -13.00
N GLU A 36 21.30 -27.51 -13.71
CA GLU A 36 21.47 -27.82 -15.14
C GLU A 36 21.53 -26.56 -16.01
N ALA A 37 20.68 -25.57 -15.74
CA ALA A 37 20.74 -24.26 -16.41
C ALA A 37 22.07 -23.53 -16.14
N SER A 38 22.61 -23.64 -14.92
CA SER A 38 23.91 -23.06 -14.55
C SER A 38 25.08 -23.74 -15.26
N LYS A 39 25.04 -25.07 -15.44
CA LYS A 39 26.02 -25.83 -16.22
C LYS A 39 26.00 -25.39 -17.70
N ALA A 40 24.81 -25.36 -18.30
CA ALA A 40 24.64 -24.92 -19.69
C ALA A 40 25.12 -23.47 -19.92
N ALA A 41 24.89 -22.58 -18.95
CA ALA A 41 25.41 -21.21 -19.00
C ALA A 41 26.96 -21.17 -18.94
N GLY A 42 27.58 -21.99 -18.09
CA GLY A 42 29.04 -22.10 -18.01
C GLY A 42 29.64 -22.69 -19.30
N GLU A 43 29.02 -23.69 -19.91
CA GLU A 43 29.45 -24.27 -21.18
C GLU A 43 29.34 -23.26 -22.33
N TYR A 44 28.29 -22.44 -22.34
CA TYR A 44 28.16 -21.33 -23.28
C TYR A 44 29.26 -20.28 -23.08
N GLU A 45 29.52 -19.86 -21.84
CA GLU A 45 30.59 -18.89 -21.53
C GLU A 45 31.97 -19.42 -21.93
N LEU A 46 32.23 -20.72 -21.76
CA LEU A 46 33.48 -21.35 -22.17
C LEU A 46 33.66 -21.33 -23.70
N LYS A 47 32.58 -21.58 -24.45
CA LYS A 47 32.57 -21.49 -25.92
C LYS A 47 32.66 -20.05 -26.43
N ALA A 48 31.97 -19.11 -25.76
CA ALA A 48 31.90 -17.70 -26.18
C ALA A 48 33.16 -16.89 -25.83
N PHE A 49 33.86 -17.24 -24.74
CA PHE A 49 35.04 -16.50 -24.24
C PHE A 49 36.33 -17.32 -24.29
N ALA A 50 36.46 -18.23 -25.26
CA ALA A 50 37.59 -19.15 -25.38
C ALA A 50 38.98 -18.47 -25.42
N ALA A 51 39.07 -17.21 -25.83
CA ALA A 51 40.31 -16.44 -25.91
C ALA A 51 40.71 -15.72 -24.59
N ASP A 52 39.80 -15.59 -23.61
CA ASP A 52 40.06 -14.87 -22.35
C ASP A 52 40.25 -15.86 -21.20
N GLY A 53 41.51 -16.14 -20.85
CA GLY A 53 41.88 -17.14 -19.85
C GLY A 53 41.24 -16.94 -18.48
N LYS A 54 40.94 -15.69 -18.08
CA LYS A 54 40.26 -15.40 -16.80
C LYS A 54 38.80 -15.82 -16.85
N LYS A 55 38.11 -15.57 -17.97
CA LYS A 55 36.71 -15.98 -18.18
C LYS A 55 36.56 -17.48 -18.37
N VAL A 56 37.52 -18.14 -19.02
CA VAL A 56 37.55 -19.62 -19.13
C VAL A 56 37.67 -20.29 -17.76
N ASN A 57 38.54 -19.78 -16.88
CA ASN A 57 38.66 -20.31 -15.52
C ASN A 57 37.39 -20.09 -14.69
N ALA A 58 36.75 -18.93 -14.83
CA ALA A 58 35.46 -18.65 -14.19
C ALA A 58 34.33 -19.58 -14.70
N ALA A 59 34.30 -19.84 -16.01
CA ALA A 59 33.33 -20.75 -16.63
C ALA A 59 33.53 -22.20 -16.15
N ARG A 60 34.79 -22.69 -16.08
CA ARG A 60 35.12 -24.01 -15.52
C ARG A 60 34.71 -24.12 -14.05
N ALA A 61 34.95 -23.09 -13.24
CA ALA A 61 34.52 -23.05 -11.85
C ALA A 61 32.99 -23.08 -11.71
N LYS A 62 32.25 -22.37 -12.58
CA LYS A 62 30.79 -22.42 -12.65
C LYS A 62 30.26 -23.82 -12.99
N ILE A 63 30.87 -24.49 -13.97
CA ILE A 63 30.51 -25.86 -14.37
C ILE A 63 30.75 -26.83 -13.21
N ALA A 64 31.94 -26.79 -12.59
CA ALA A 64 32.28 -27.67 -11.46
C ALA A 64 31.33 -27.46 -10.25
N ASN A 65 30.96 -26.22 -9.95
CA ASN A 65 29.99 -25.92 -8.90
C ASN A 65 28.57 -26.37 -9.28
N ALA A 66 28.17 -26.25 -10.54
CA ALA A 66 26.89 -26.74 -11.03
C ALA A 66 26.81 -28.27 -10.92
N GLU A 67 27.87 -29.00 -11.25
CA GLU A 67 27.93 -30.46 -11.14
C GLU A 67 27.83 -30.94 -9.68
N LYS A 68 28.51 -30.25 -8.75
CA LYS A 68 28.34 -30.50 -7.31
C LYS A 68 26.89 -30.29 -6.87
N LYS A 69 26.23 -29.23 -7.36
CA LYS A 69 24.81 -28.96 -7.07
C LYS A 69 23.86 -29.99 -7.69
N ILE A 70 24.16 -30.49 -8.90
CA ILE A 70 23.42 -31.58 -9.53
C ILE A 70 23.56 -32.87 -8.71
N ALA A 71 24.77 -33.18 -8.24
CA ALA A 71 25.02 -34.34 -7.37
C ALA A 71 24.28 -34.22 -6.03
N ALA A 72 24.30 -33.04 -5.40
CA ALA A 72 23.55 -32.77 -4.16
C ALA A 72 22.03 -32.85 -4.36
N ALA A 73 21.51 -32.34 -5.48
CA ALA A 73 20.09 -32.43 -5.83
C ALA A 73 19.65 -33.88 -6.09
N LYS A 74 20.51 -34.73 -6.67
CA LYS A 74 20.24 -36.17 -6.82
C LYS A 74 20.15 -36.90 -5.47
N GLN A 75 20.87 -36.41 -4.46
CA GLN A 75 20.82 -36.93 -3.09
C GLN A 75 19.71 -36.30 -2.23
N GLY A 76 18.81 -35.51 -2.82
CA GLY A 76 17.72 -34.85 -2.09
C GLY A 76 18.14 -33.68 -1.20
N LYS A 77 19.40 -33.22 -1.29
CA LYS A 77 19.95 -32.08 -0.54
C LYS A 77 19.98 -30.78 -1.35
N GLY A 78 19.13 -30.67 -2.38
CA GLY A 78 19.07 -29.48 -3.22
C GLY A 78 18.48 -28.28 -2.46
N THR A 79 19.22 -27.18 -2.41
CA THR A 79 18.72 -25.91 -1.87
C THR A 79 17.85 -25.20 -2.90
N PHE A 80 16.54 -25.14 -2.66
CA PHE A 80 15.62 -24.36 -3.48
C PHE A 80 15.82 -22.87 -3.24
N THR A 81 16.06 -22.12 -4.31
CA THR A 81 16.12 -20.65 -4.26
C THR A 81 14.84 -20.12 -4.91
N PRO A 82 13.94 -19.46 -4.16
CA PRO A 82 12.69 -18.95 -4.72
C PRO A 82 12.92 -17.82 -5.72
N LEU A 83 12.01 -17.67 -6.69
CA LEU A 83 12.04 -16.52 -7.61
C LEU A 83 11.68 -15.24 -6.85
N ARG A 84 12.55 -14.24 -6.93
CA ARG A 84 12.30 -12.94 -6.30
C ARG A 84 11.35 -12.14 -7.19
N ALA A 85 10.06 -12.11 -6.83
CA ALA A 85 9.01 -11.43 -7.60
C ALA A 85 9.22 -9.90 -7.74
N ALA A 86 9.87 -9.28 -6.75
CA ALA A 86 10.24 -7.87 -6.80
C ALA A 86 11.59 -7.64 -6.10
N LYS A 87 12.50 -6.93 -6.74
CA LYS A 87 13.69 -6.38 -6.08
C LYS A 87 13.26 -5.06 -5.42
N LYS A 88 13.23 -5.00 -4.09
CA LYS A 88 13.19 -3.70 -3.43
C LYS A 88 14.49 -2.98 -3.80
N ALA A 89 14.40 -1.73 -4.28
CA ALA A 89 15.58 -0.91 -4.50
C ALA A 89 16.36 -0.77 -3.20
N LEU A 90 17.69 -0.88 -3.27
CA LEU A 90 18.54 -0.60 -2.11
C LEU A 90 18.47 0.91 -1.85
N GLU A 91 17.80 1.28 -0.76
CA GLU A 91 17.56 2.69 -0.41
C GLU A 91 18.86 3.39 0.05
N THR A 92 19.83 2.64 0.57
CA THR A 92 21.18 3.16 0.90
C THR A 92 22.28 2.11 0.66
N PRO A 93 23.56 2.50 0.52
CA PRO A 93 24.69 1.59 0.32
C PRO A 93 24.92 0.57 1.46
N ALA A 94 24.38 0.84 2.65
CA ALA A 94 24.46 -0.06 3.80
C ALA A 94 23.52 -1.28 3.66
N HIS A 95 22.49 -1.18 2.82
CA HIS A 95 21.52 -2.23 2.64
C HIS A 95 22.05 -3.28 1.68
N LYS A 96 22.10 -4.54 2.12
CA LYS A 96 22.50 -5.67 1.28
C LYS A 96 21.27 -6.46 0.88
N GLU A 97 21.27 -7.05 -0.32
CA GLU A 97 20.17 -7.89 -0.80
C GLU A 97 19.82 -9.04 0.17
N ALA A 98 20.79 -9.53 0.95
CA ALA A 98 20.56 -10.58 1.95
C ALA A 98 19.66 -10.14 3.12
N GLN A 99 19.54 -8.83 3.38
CA GLN A 99 18.70 -8.28 4.44
C GLN A 99 17.21 -8.20 4.06
N TYR A 100 16.87 -8.49 2.80
CA TYR A 100 15.51 -8.52 2.29
C TYR A 100 15.11 -9.96 1.97
N PRO A 101 14.64 -10.72 2.98
CA PRO A 101 14.20 -12.08 2.75
C PRO A 101 13.07 -12.09 1.71
N THR A 102 13.09 -13.09 0.83
CA THR A 102 12.04 -13.33 -0.17
C THR A 102 10.72 -13.80 0.46
N VAL A 103 10.75 -14.11 1.75
CA VAL A 103 9.62 -14.63 2.51
C VAL A 103 9.30 -13.64 3.60
N TYR A 104 8.07 -13.14 3.62
CA TYR A 104 7.59 -12.35 4.75
C TYR A 104 7.57 -13.23 6.01
N PRO A 105 8.03 -12.72 7.17
CA PRO A 105 7.90 -13.45 8.42
C PRO A 105 6.44 -13.81 8.69
N ALA A 106 6.18 -15.04 9.14
CA ALA A 106 4.83 -15.48 9.51
C ALA A 106 4.28 -14.70 10.72
N ALA A 107 5.18 -14.22 11.60
CA ALA A 107 4.85 -13.41 12.76
C ALA A 107 5.27 -11.94 12.55
N SER A 108 4.35 -11.02 12.82
CA SER A 108 4.61 -9.57 12.76
C SER A 108 5.32 -9.08 14.02
N THR A 109 6.20 -8.09 13.88
CA THR A 109 6.86 -7.44 15.02
C THR A 109 5.92 -6.58 15.87
N GLY A 110 4.65 -6.42 15.46
CA GLY A 110 3.66 -5.59 16.16
C GLY A 110 3.90 -4.08 16.05
N ARG A 111 4.99 -3.63 15.44
CA ARG A 111 5.31 -2.18 15.32
C ARG A 111 4.21 -1.38 14.61
N ARG A 112 3.64 -1.93 13.54
CA ARG A 112 2.53 -1.30 12.81
C ARG A 112 1.24 -1.24 13.64
N SER A 113 0.92 -2.29 14.39
CA SER A 113 -0.28 -2.30 15.22
C SER A 113 -0.14 -1.38 16.43
N ALA A 114 1.05 -1.29 17.03
CA ALA A 114 1.34 -0.31 18.07
C ALA A 114 1.19 1.13 17.56
N LEU A 115 1.73 1.44 16.38
CA LEU A 115 1.57 2.75 15.74
C LEU A 115 0.09 3.06 15.44
N ALA A 116 -0.64 2.11 14.85
CA ALA A 116 -2.06 2.29 14.55
C ALA A 116 -2.89 2.57 15.81
N LYS A 117 -2.62 1.84 16.90
CA LYS A 117 -3.26 2.08 18.19
C LYS A 117 -2.94 3.47 18.71
N TRP A 118 -1.69 3.91 18.64
CA TRP A 118 -1.27 5.23 19.07
C TRP A 118 -1.98 6.35 18.29
N ILE A 119 -2.04 6.23 16.95
CA ILE A 119 -2.74 7.19 16.08
C ILE A 119 -4.22 7.30 16.45
N ALA A 120 -4.91 6.16 16.61
CA ALA A 120 -6.36 6.12 16.89
C ALA A 120 -6.72 6.20 18.40
N THR A 121 -5.76 6.52 19.27
CA THR A 121 -6.02 6.62 20.72
C THR A 121 -6.89 7.85 21.00
N LYS A 122 -7.86 7.76 21.93
CA LYS A 122 -8.70 8.91 22.36
C LYS A 122 -7.91 10.12 22.89
N LYS A 123 -6.67 9.90 23.32
CA LYS A 123 -5.70 10.94 23.74
C LYS A 123 -5.17 11.76 22.56
N ASN A 124 -5.35 11.29 21.32
CA ASN A 124 -4.97 11.98 20.10
C ASN A 124 -6.23 12.47 19.35
N PRO A 125 -6.68 13.70 19.58
CA PRO A 125 -7.90 14.22 18.94
C PRO A 125 -7.70 14.58 17.45
N LEU A 126 -6.45 14.73 16.99
CA LEU A 126 -6.15 15.17 15.62
C LEU A 126 -6.71 14.22 14.57
N THR A 127 -6.59 12.90 14.79
CA THR A 127 -7.05 11.90 13.83
C THR A 127 -8.56 11.99 13.58
N ALA A 128 -9.35 12.19 14.64
CA ALA A 128 -10.79 12.36 14.51
C ALA A 128 -11.13 13.68 13.81
N ARG A 129 -10.47 14.79 14.17
CA ARG A 129 -10.68 16.10 13.52
C ARG A 129 -10.38 16.07 12.02
N VAL A 130 -9.26 15.45 11.62
CA VAL A 130 -8.88 15.27 10.22
C VAL A 130 -9.93 14.46 9.48
N ALA A 131 -10.34 13.31 10.03
CA ALA A 131 -11.34 12.45 9.42
C ALA A 131 -12.69 13.16 9.23
N VAL A 132 -13.17 13.87 10.26
CA VAL A 132 -14.41 14.65 10.21
C VAL A 132 -14.32 15.76 9.17
N ASN A 133 -13.20 16.50 9.09
CA ASN A 133 -13.03 17.56 8.10
C ASN A 133 -13.11 17.03 6.66
N HIS A 134 -12.49 15.88 6.40
CA HIS A 134 -12.57 15.20 5.11
C HIS A 134 -13.98 14.73 4.75
N VAL A 135 -14.75 14.24 5.72
CA VAL A 135 -16.14 13.85 5.50
C VAL A 135 -17.00 15.08 5.25
N TRP A 136 -16.79 16.15 6.03
CA TRP A 136 -17.49 17.42 5.87
C TRP A 136 -17.26 18.02 4.48
N LEU A 137 -16.01 18.08 4.02
CA LEU A 137 -15.63 18.53 2.68
C LEU A 137 -16.43 17.83 1.58
N ARG A 138 -16.64 16.52 1.67
CA ARG A 138 -17.40 15.76 0.65
C ARG A 138 -18.89 16.09 0.65
N HIS A 139 -19.44 16.43 1.81
CA HIS A 139 -20.85 16.78 1.95
C HIS A 139 -21.15 18.23 1.57
N PHE A 140 -20.32 19.17 2.02
CA PHE A 140 -20.52 20.61 1.84
C PHE A 140 -19.69 21.24 0.70
N GLY A 141 -18.76 20.50 0.09
CA GLY A 141 -17.87 20.99 -0.95
C GLY A 141 -16.73 21.89 -0.45
N GLU A 142 -16.75 22.25 0.83
CA GLU A 142 -15.78 23.11 1.49
C GLU A 142 -15.44 22.52 2.87
N PRO A 143 -14.16 22.51 3.29
CA PRO A 143 -13.78 21.96 4.59
C PRO A 143 -14.04 22.97 5.72
N LEU A 144 -14.16 22.49 6.95
CA LEU A 144 -14.23 23.35 8.15
C LEU A 144 -12.88 24.03 8.43
N VAL A 145 -11.79 23.28 8.20
CA VAL A 145 -10.41 23.79 8.23
C VAL A 145 -9.93 23.88 6.79
N GLU A 146 -9.52 25.09 6.38
CA GLU A 146 -9.08 25.41 5.02
C GLU A 146 -8.00 24.45 4.50
N SER A 147 -7.00 24.14 5.34
CA SER A 147 -5.99 23.13 5.02
C SER A 147 -6.49 21.74 5.37
N VAL A 148 -6.57 20.87 4.36
CA VAL A 148 -6.95 19.47 4.53
C VAL A 148 -5.75 18.61 4.94
N ASP A 149 -4.54 18.99 4.50
CA ASP A 149 -3.31 18.21 4.68
C ASP A 149 -2.48 18.65 5.90
N ASP A 150 -2.61 19.91 6.34
CA ASP A 150 -1.91 20.44 7.51
C ASP A 150 -2.90 20.74 8.63
N PHE A 151 -2.90 19.88 9.64
CA PHE A 151 -3.71 19.98 10.85
C PHE A 151 -2.82 20.17 12.08
N GLY A 152 -3.16 21.14 12.92
CA GLY A 152 -2.49 21.34 14.21
C GLY A 152 -2.21 22.81 14.49
N LEU A 153 -1.15 23.07 15.24
CA LEU A 153 -0.78 24.41 15.72
C LEU A 153 -0.38 25.40 14.60
N ARG A 154 -0.02 24.87 13.43
CA ARG A 154 0.35 25.68 12.26
C ARG A 154 -0.85 26.03 11.37
N ALA A 155 -1.95 25.30 11.51
CA ALA A 155 -3.17 25.57 10.78
C ALA A 155 -3.87 26.79 11.37
N LYS A 156 -4.46 27.63 10.51
CA LYS A 156 -5.34 28.70 10.95
C LYS A 156 -6.53 28.10 11.71
N ARG A 157 -6.88 28.69 12.86
CA ARG A 157 -8.04 28.25 13.64
C ARG A 157 -9.30 28.37 12.77
N PRO A 158 -10.10 27.29 12.62
CA PRO A 158 -11.32 27.33 11.83
C PRO A 158 -12.35 28.24 12.51
N VAL A 159 -13.20 28.90 11.70
CA VAL A 159 -14.30 29.74 12.19
C VAL A 159 -15.25 28.89 13.05
N GLN A 160 -15.54 27.67 12.60
CA GLN A 160 -16.45 26.72 13.26
C GLN A 160 -15.69 25.65 14.05
N ALA A 161 -14.75 26.08 14.90
CA ALA A 161 -13.93 25.17 15.70
C ALA A 161 -14.75 24.28 16.65
N GLU A 162 -15.78 24.85 17.29
CA GLU A 162 -16.62 24.13 18.24
C GLU A 162 -17.43 23.01 17.57
N LEU A 163 -17.93 23.27 16.36
CA LEU A 163 -18.63 22.27 15.56
C LEU A 163 -17.71 21.09 15.22
N LEU A 164 -16.49 21.39 14.75
CA LEU A 164 -15.49 20.37 14.44
C LEU A 164 -15.15 19.53 15.68
N ASP A 165 -14.96 20.18 16.82
CA ASP A 165 -14.58 19.52 18.06
C ASP A 165 -15.70 18.63 18.60
N THR A 166 -16.95 19.09 18.48
CA THR A 166 -18.15 18.31 18.87
C THR A 166 -18.32 17.09 17.98
N LEU A 167 -18.21 17.25 16.65
CA LEU A 167 -18.31 16.13 15.71
C LEU A 167 -17.16 15.13 15.87
N ALA A 168 -15.94 15.61 16.16
CA ALA A 168 -14.79 14.74 16.40
C ALA A 168 -14.93 13.93 17.69
N ALA A 169 -15.44 14.54 18.76
CA ALA A 169 -15.73 13.85 20.01
C ALA A 169 -16.80 12.77 19.82
N ASP A 170 -17.94 13.13 19.23
CA ASP A 170 -19.04 12.20 18.93
C ASP A 170 -18.58 11.04 18.03
N PHE A 171 -17.76 11.31 17.02
CA PHE A 171 -17.21 10.27 16.15
C PHE A 171 -16.33 9.25 16.89
N MET A 172 -15.53 9.70 17.87
CA MET A 172 -14.74 8.80 18.72
C MET A 172 -15.60 8.03 19.73
N GLU A 173 -16.67 8.64 20.23
CA GLU A 173 -17.61 8.03 21.18
C GLU A 173 -18.51 6.99 20.51
N SER A 174 -18.92 7.24 19.26
CA SER A 174 -19.69 6.31 18.44
C SER A 174 -18.86 5.15 17.86
N GLY A 175 -17.64 4.93 18.36
CA GLY A 175 -16.76 3.85 17.94
C GLY A 175 -16.22 4.00 16.50
N TRP A 176 -15.95 5.23 16.04
CA TRP A 176 -15.41 5.51 14.70
C TRP A 176 -16.37 5.10 13.56
N SER A 177 -17.67 5.10 13.82
CA SER A 177 -18.71 4.73 12.84
C SER A 177 -18.94 5.85 11.82
N PHE A 178 -18.41 5.68 10.60
CA PHE A 178 -18.69 6.60 9.49
C PHE A 178 -20.18 6.67 9.15
N ARG A 179 -20.93 5.57 9.32
CA ARG A 179 -22.39 5.56 9.13
C ARG A 179 -23.08 6.55 10.07
N HIS A 180 -22.67 6.57 11.34
CA HIS A 180 -23.19 7.50 12.34
C HIS A 180 -22.88 8.94 11.96
N LEU A 181 -21.61 9.24 11.67
CA LEU A 181 -21.16 10.57 11.27
C LEU A 181 -21.90 11.08 10.02
N HIS A 182 -22.04 10.25 8.99
CA HIS A 182 -22.78 10.62 7.78
C HIS A 182 -24.25 10.91 8.08
N ARG A 183 -24.92 10.08 8.89
CA ARG A 183 -26.32 10.29 9.27
C ARG A 183 -26.49 11.58 10.05
N LEU A 184 -25.59 11.87 11.00
CA LEU A 184 -25.61 13.11 11.77
C LEU A 184 -25.51 14.33 10.86
N ILE A 185 -24.58 14.32 9.90
CA ILE A 185 -24.40 15.40 8.93
C ILE A 185 -25.64 15.55 8.04
N THR A 186 -26.13 14.48 7.41
CA THR A 186 -27.21 14.56 6.42
C THR A 186 -28.59 14.88 7.03
N THR A 187 -28.78 14.57 8.32
CA THR A 187 -30.00 14.92 9.05
C THR A 187 -29.94 16.30 9.72
N SER A 188 -28.78 16.95 9.72
CA SER A 188 -28.60 18.28 10.29
C SER A 188 -29.42 19.34 9.55
N ARG A 189 -29.78 20.41 10.25
CA ARG A 189 -30.44 21.57 9.64
C ARG A 189 -29.56 22.17 8.53
N ALA A 190 -28.26 22.35 8.78
CA ALA A 190 -27.32 22.97 7.86
C ALA A 190 -27.28 22.25 6.50
N TYR A 191 -27.22 20.92 6.50
CA TYR A 191 -27.19 20.12 5.27
C TYR A 191 -28.50 20.20 4.47
N ARG A 192 -29.63 20.39 5.16
CA ARG A 192 -30.97 20.45 4.55
C ARG A 192 -31.40 21.85 4.12
N LEU A 193 -30.55 22.86 4.27
CA LEU A 193 -30.86 24.22 3.81
C LEU A 193 -30.93 24.28 2.28
N SER A 194 -31.72 25.22 1.77
CA SER A 194 -31.71 25.51 0.34
C SER A 194 -30.41 26.20 -0.06
N SER A 195 -29.93 25.96 -1.28
CA SER A 195 -28.81 26.69 -1.87
C SER A 195 -29.22 28.04 -2.48
N SER A 196 -30.53 28.28 -2.62
CA SER A 196 -31.06 29.50 -3.24
C SER A 196 -30.87 30.72 -2.34
N THR A 197 -30.34 31.80 -2.91
CA THR A 197 -30.20 33.11 -2.27
C THR A 197 -31.36 34.06 -2.57
N ALA A 198 -32.34 33.65 -3.39
CA ALA A 198 -33.39 34.53 -3.90
C ALA A 198 -34.28 35.16 -2.83
N LYS A 199 -34.38 34.54 -1.64
CA LYS A 199 -35.17 35.01 -0.49
C LYS A 199 -34.30 35.40 0.71
N ALA A 200 -32.98 35.52 0.53
CA ALA A 200 -32.08 35.87 1.62
C ALA A 200 -32.15 37.38 1.92
N ASP A 201 -32.06 37.75 3.21
CA ASP A 201 -31.97 39.15 3.63
C ASP A 201 -30.68 39.78 3.06
N PRO A 202 -30.76 40.95 2.38
CA PRO A 202 -29.59 41.69 1.91
C PRO A 202 -28.51 41.89 2.98
N LYS A 203 -28.89 42.05 4.25
CA LYS A 203 -27.94 42.18 5.36
C LYS A 203 -27.13 40.90 5.59
N THR A 204 -27.76 39.73 5.52
CA THR A 204 -27.07 38.44 5.66
C THR A 204 -26.12 38.19 4.50
N LEU A 205 -26.55 38.51 3.28
CA LEU A 205 -25.70 38.41 2.08
C LEU A 205 -24.46 39.29 2.17
N ALA A 206 -24.60 40.52 2.67
CA ALA A 206 -23.47 41.44 2.85
C ALA A 206 -22.55 41.02 4.01
N ALA A 207 -23.10 40.45 5.09
CA ALA A 207 -22.34 40.06 6.28
C ALA A 207 -21.54 38.76 6.09
N ASP A 208 -22.07 37.78 5.36
CA ASP A 208 -21.39 36.52 5.08
C ASP A 208 -21.57 36.06 3.62
N PRO A 209 -20.88 36.72 2.66
CA PRO A 209 -20.96 36.37 1.24
C PRO A 209 -20.44 34.95 0.94
N ASN A 210 -19.44 34.51 1.72
CA ASN A 210 -18.74 33.24 1.54
C ASN A 210 -19.43 32.07 2.28
N ASN A 211 -20.50 32.33 3.03
CA ASN A 211 -21.26 31.31 3.76
C ASN A 211 -20.44 30.54 4.83
N HIS A 212 -19.50 31.20 5.50
CA HIS A 212 -18.72 30.60 6.60
C HIS A 212 -19.61 30.14 7.78
N TYR A 213 -20.80 30.72 7.92
CA TYR A 213 -21.76 30.36 8.96
C TYR A 213 -22.83 29.35 8.51
N TYR A 214 -22.71 28.81 7.30
CA TYR A 214 -23.62 27.79 6.74
C TYR A 214 -25.11 28.19 6.85
N TRP A 215 -25.43 29.45 6.54
CA TRP A 215 -26.81 29.96 6.52
C TRP A 215 -27.59 29.51 5.27
N ARG A 216 -26.90 28.96 4.27
CA ARG A 216 -27.44 28.26 3.11
C ARG A 216 -26.61 27.01 2.78
N MET A 217 -27.11 26.16 1.89
CA MET A 217 -26.30 25.06 1.34
C MET A 217 -25.37 25.57 0.23
N ASN A 218 -24.15 25.07 0.19
CA ASN A 218 -23.18 25.41 -0.84
C ASN A 218 -23.57 24.78 -2.19
N THR A 219 -23.47 25.57 -3.26
CA THR A 219 -23.62 25.06 -4.62
C THR A 219 -22.36 24.30 -5.00
N ARG A 220 -22.52 23.06 -5.47
CA ARG A 220 -21.40 22.23 -5.92
C ARG A 220 -21.58 21.82 -7.38
N ARG A 221 -20.46 21.68 -8.07
CA ARG A 221 -20.45 21.08 -9.41
C ARG A 221 -20.78 19.59 -9.27
N MET A 222 -21.72 19.11 -10.09
CA MET A 222 -22.01 17.68 -10.16
C MET A 222 -20.90 16.96 -10.91
N GLU A 223 -20.46 15.82 -10.39
CA GLU A 223 -19.50 14.96 -11.08
C GLU A 223 -20.16 14.28 -12.28
N ALA A 224 -19.35 13.90 -13.28
CA ALA A 224 -19.85 13.31 -14.53
C ALA A 224 -20.68 12.03 -14.28
N GLN A 225 -20.33 11.25 -13.26
CA GLN A 225 -21.02 10.04 -12.84
C GLN A 225 -22.43 10.36 -12.34
N VAL A 226 -22.58 11.40 -11.50
CA VAL A 226 -23.87 11.83 -10.97
C VAL A 226 -24.78 12.32 -12.10
N VAL A 227 -24.23 13.08 -13.05
CA VAL A 227 -24.97 13.53 -14.23
C VAL A 227 -25.43 12.33 -15.06
N ARG A 228 -24.55 11.36 -15.31
CA ARG A 228 -24.90 10.13 -16.04
C ARG A 228 -26.00 9.32 -15.36
N ASP A 229 -25.92 9.12 -14.05
CA ASP A 229 -26.90 8.33 -13.30
C ASP A 229 -28.24 9.04 -13.13
N SER A 230 -28.29 10.36 -13.39
CA SER A 230 -29.52 11.18 -13.31
C SER A 230 -30.31 11.27 -14.62
N LEU A 231 -29.74 10.81 -15.74
CA LEU A 231 -30.34 10.79 -17.08
C LEU A 231 -30.96 9.41 -17.37
#